data_AF-A0A7J2Y603-F1
#
_entry.id   AF-A0A7J2Y603-F1
#
_cell.length_a   1.000
_cell.length_b   1.000
_cell.length_c   1.000
_cell.angle_alpha   90.00
_cell.angle_beta   90.00
_cell.angle_gamma   90.00
#
_symmetry.space_group_name_H-M   'P 1'
#
loop_
_entity.id
_entity.type
_entity.pdbx_description
1 polymer ?
#
loop_
_entity_poly.entity_id
_entity_poly.type
_entity_poly.pdbx_seq_one_letter_code
_entity_poly.pdbx_strand_id
1 'polypeptide(L)'
;MAKPGVRNPIVGLGQAVATAAGISFLVAVPSLFLPALELKLFYLAFAFFGVGLLAGRGSFLGSLGFIGALIGGFLAAYLFQLFLWGTDWALLLALALGAACGLGGMATGKFGKKRAMRLAATAPKMRRCQRCGARVGLVAKRCWSCRAWLPPT
;
A
#
# COMPACT_ATOMS: atom_id res chain seq x y z
N MET A 1 -16.11 5.88 21.34
CA MET A 1 -14.79 5.45 20.86
C MET A 1 -14.99 4.36 19.81
N ALA A 2 -14.83 4.67 18.53
CA ALA A 2 -15.00 3.69 17.47
C ALA A 2 -13.90 2.62 17.58
N LYS A 3 -14.27 1.34 17.79
CA LYS A 3 -13.33 0.22 17.68
C LYS A 3 -12.68 0.32 16.29
N PRO A 4 -11.35 0.43 16.17
CA PRO A 4 -10.72 0.34 14.86
C PRO A 4 -10.99 -1.08 14.37
N GLY A 5 -11.96 -1.23 13.46
CA GLY A 5 -12.27 -2.49 12.83
C GLY A 5 -10.97 -3.05 12.25
N VAL A 6 -10.69 -4.32 12.55
CA VAL A 6 -9.56 -5.06 11.97
C VAL A 6 -9.83 -5.13 10.47
N ARG A 7 -9.34 -4.15 9.71
CA ARG A 7 -9.51 -4.13 8.25
C ARG A 7 -8.66 -5.27 7.69
N ASN A 8 -9.32 -6.25 7.08
CA ASN A 8 -8.66 -7.36 6.42
C ASN A 8 -7.73 -6.82 5.31
N PRO A 9 -6.43 -7.17 5.30
CA PRO A 9 -5.48 -6.69 4.29
C PRO A 9 -5.89 -7.03 2.85
N ILE A 10 -6.63 -8.14 2.67
CA ILE A 10 -7.14 -8.55 1.35
C ILE A 10 -8.19 -7.56 0.84
N VAL A 11 -9.05 -7.05 1.72
CA VAL A 11 -10.06 -6.05 1.35
C VAL A 11 -9.39 -4.72 0.98
N GLY A 12 -8.31 -4.35 1.66
CA GLY A 12 -7.50 -3.19 1.30
C GLY A 12 -6.84 -3.32 -0.07
N LEU A 13 -6.32 -4.52 -0.39
CA LEU A 13 -5.75 -4.82 -1.70
C LEU A 13 -6.81 -4.77 -2.81
N GLY A 14 -7.96 -5.41 -2.59
CA GLY A 14 -9.07 -5.40 -3.56
C GLY A 14 -9.58 -3.98 -3.82
N GLN A 15 -9.69 -3.15 -2.78
CA GLN A 15 -10.06 -1.74 -2.93
C GLN A 15 -8.99 -0.94 -3.70
N ALA A 16 -7.70 -1.17 -3.44
CA ALA A 16 -6.61 -0.53 -4.19
C ALA A 16 -6.65 -0.91 -5.68
N VAL A 17 -6.89 -2.19 -6.02
CA VAL A 17 -7.02 -2.65 -7.40
C VAL A 17 -8.23 -2.01 -8.08
N ALA A 18 -9.41 -2.05 -7.44
CA ALA A 18 -10.64 -1.52 -8.02
C ALA A 18 -10.56 0.00 -8.24
N THR A 19 -10.02 0.74 -7.26
CA THR A 19 -9.85 2.19 -7.38
C THR A 19 -8.81 2.56 -8.41
N ALA A 20 -7.66 1.87 -8.44
CA ALA A 20 -6.65 2.10 -9.47
C ALA A 20 -7.22 1.80 -10.86
N ALA A 21 -7.88 0.66 -11.06
CA ALA A 21 -8.45 0.29 -12.36
C ALA A 21 -9.51 1.29 -12.84
N GLY A 22 -10.48 1.63 -11.99
CA GLY A 22 -11.56 2.55 -12.36
C GLY A 22 -11.06 3.96 -12.66
N ILE A 23 -10.19 4.51 -11.81
CA ILE A 23 -9.70 5.88 -11.98
C ILE A 23 -8.67 5.94 -13.13
N SER A 24 -7.77 4.96 -13.26
CA SER A 24 -6.79 4.93 -14.37
C SER A 24 -7.48 4.91 -15.73
N PHE A 25 -8.61 4.21 -15.86
CA PHE A 25 -9.38 4.23 -17.12
C PHE A 25 -9.95 5.62 -17.41
N LEU A 26 -10.52 6.30 -16.39
CA LEU A 26 -11.08 7.64 -16.54
C LEU A 26 -10.01 8.69 -16.88
N VAL A 27 -8.84 8.66 -16.24
CA VAL A 27 -7.76 9.63 -16.53
C VAL A 27 -7.08 9.32 -17.88
N ALA A 28 -7.28 8.13 -18.45
CA ALA A 28 -6.83 7.85 -19.81
C ALA A 28 -7.72 8.50 -20.89
N VAL A 29 -8.99 8.82 -20.61
CA VAL A 29 -9.93 9.38 -21.62
C VAL A 29 -9.46 10.74 -22.19
N PRO A 30 -9.00 11.73 -21.38
CA PRO A 30 -8.46 12.98 -21.91
C PRO A 30 -7.33 12.79 -22.93
N SER A 31 -6.58 11.68 -22.83
CA SER A 31 -5.46 11.36 -23.72
C SER A 31 -5.86 11.16 -25.19
N LEU A 32 -7.16 10.96 -25.48
CA LEU A 32 -7.67 10.83 -26.85
C LEU A 32 -7.69 12.18 -27.59
N PHE A 33 -7.75 13.30 -26.87
CA PHE A 33 -7.80 14.64 -27.46
C PHE A 33 -6.41 15.26 -27.67
N LEU A 34 -5.33 14.58 -27.25
CA LEU A 34 -3.96 15.06 -27.44
C LEU A 34 -3.42 14.61 -28.81
N PRO A 35 -3.03 15.55 -29.70
CA PRO A 35 -2.56 15.21 -31.04
C PRO A 35 -1.12 14.70 -31.08
N ALA A 36 -0.28 15.08 -30.10
CA ALA A 36 1.13 14.70 -30.04
C ALA A 36 1.35 13.49 -29.13
N LEU A 37 2.05 12.48 -29.63
CA LEU A 37 2.29 11.22 -28.94
C LEU A 37 3.19 11.39 -27.70
N GLU A 38 4.19 12.26 -27.77
CA GLU A 38 5.07 12.59 -26.64
C GLU A 38 4.29 13.25 -25.49
N LEU A 39 3.40 14.19 -25.82
CA LEU A 39 2.58 14.90 -24.84
C LEU A 39 1.59 13.95 -24.18
N LYS A 40 1.06 12.99 -24.96
CA LYS A 40 0.17 11.93 -24.49
C LYS A 40 0.86 11.00 -23.49
N LEU A 41 2.08 10.55 -23.80
CA LEU A 41 2.90 9.72 -22.91
C LEU A 41 3.27 10.44 -21.63
N PHE A 42 3.68 11.71 -21.74
CA PHE A 42 4.01 12.54 -20.59
C PHE A 42 2.80 12.71 -19.66
N TYR A 43 1.64 13.08 -20.22
CA TYR A 43 0.40 13.19 -19.46
C TYR A 43 0.00 11.88 -18.79
N LEU A 44 0.00 10.76 -19.53
CA LEU A 44 -0.37 9.45 -19.01
C LEU A 44 0.56 8.99 -17.88
N ALA A 45 1.87 9.23 -17.97
CA ALA A 45 2.79 8.88 -16.91
C ALA A 45 2.47 9.61 -15.59
N PHE A 46 2.23 10.94 -15.65
CA PHE A 46 1.84 11.72 -14.47
C PHE A 46 0.45 11.37 -13.95
N ALA A 47 -0.51 11.17 -14.85
CA ALA A 47 -1.86 10.74 -14.52
C ALA A 47 -1.85 9.41 -13.77
N PHE A 48 -1.22 8.37 -14.32
CA PHE A 48 -1.16 7.05 -13.71
C PHE A 48 -0.40 7.08 -12.39
N PHE A 49 0.69 7.84 -12.29
CA PHE A 49 1.37 8.07 -11.03
C PHE A 49 0.43 8.69 -9.97
N GLY A 50 -0.33 9.73 -10.35
CA GLY A 50 -1.33 10.37 -9.48
C GLY A 50 -2.45 9.43 -9.04
N VAL A 51 -2.95 8.58 -9.93
CA VAL A 51 -3.93 7.54 -9.59
C VAL A 51 -3.34 6.55 -8.60
N GLY A 52 -2.09 6.14 -8.82
CA GLY A 52 -1.33 5.32 -7.89
C GLY A 52 -1.28 5.93 -6.49
N LEU A 53 -0.97 7.24 -6.39
CA LEU A 53 -0.96 7.96 -5.12
C LEU A 53 -2.32 7.89 -4.41
N LEU A 54 -3.43 7.99 -5.14
CA LEU A 54 -4.78 7.93 -4.57
C LEU A 54 -5.14 6.53 -4.10
N ALA A 55 -4.88 5.51 -4.93
CA ALA A 55 -5.15 4.11 -4.62
C ALA A 55 -4.30 3.59 -3.43
N GLY A 56 -3.05 4.04 -3.32
CA GLY A 56 -2.12 3.64 -2.26
C GLY A 56 -2.48 4.16 -0.86
N ARG A 57 -3.27 5.24 -0.74
CA ARG A 57 -3.66 5.84 0.57
C ARG A 57 -4.43 4.89 1.48
N GLY A 58 -5.20 3.97 0.89
CA GLY A 58 -6.00 2.98 1.61
C GLY A 58 -5.18 1.79 2.14
N SER A 59 -3.97 1.59 1.62
CA SER A 59 -3.17 0.40 1.86
C SER A 59 -2.36 0.49 3.16
N PHE A 60 -2.30 -0.63 3.90
CA PHE A 60 -1.58 -0.73 5.17
C PHE A 60 -0.06 -0.86 5.02
N LEU A 61 0.39 -1.52 3.95
CA LEU A 61 1.79 -1.65 3.56
C LEU A 61 2.01 -0.98 2.20
N GLY A 62 3.16 -0.29 2.07
CA GLY A 62 3.64 0.24 0.79
C GLY A 62 3.69 -0.81 -0.33
N SER A 63 4.08 -2.04 -0.01
CA SER A 63 4.11 -3.15 -0.97
C SER A 63 2.73 -3.59 -1.45
N LEU A 64 1.72 -3.59 -0.57
CA LEU A 64 0.34 -3.89 -0.95
C LEU A 64 -0.25 -2.77 -1.82
N GLY A 65 0.09 -1.52 -1.52
CA GLY A 65 -0.28 -0.36 -2.33
C GLY A 65 0.36 -0.41 -3.72
N PHE A 66 1.63 -0.81 -3.80
CA PHE A 66 2.34 -1.03 -5.06
C PHE A 66 1.65 -2.11 -5.91
N ILE A 67 1.45 -3.31 -5.34
CA ILE A 67 0.88 -4.45 -6.07
C ILE A 67 -0.55 -4.11 -6.54
N GLY A 68 -1.39 -3.54 -5.66
CA GLY A 68 -2.75 -3.18 -6.01
C GLY A 68 -2.83 -2.12 -7.11
N ALA A 69 -2.03 -1.05 -7.00
CA ALA A 69 -2.00 0.02 -7.99
C ALA A 69 -1.37 -0.43 -9.32
N LEU A 70 -0.37 -1.30 -9.29
CA LEU A 70 0.26 -1.88 -10.48
C LEU A 70 -0.74 -2.74 -11.25
N ILE A 71 -1.41 -3.67 -10.58
CA ILE A 71 -2.38 -4.57 -11.25
C ILE A 71 -3.56 -3.76 -11.80
N GLY A 72 -4.13 -2.85 -11.00
CA GLY A 72 -5.25 -2.03 -11.43
C GLY A 72 -4.88 -1.08 -12.57
N GLY A 73 -3.72 -0.42 -12.48
CA GLY A 73 -3.20 0.47 -13.52
C GLY A 73 -2.87 -0.28 -14.81
N PHE A 74 -2.22 -1.45 -14.72
CA PHE A 74 -1.93 -2.30 -15.88
C PHE A 74 -3.22 -2.74 -16.58
N LEU A 75 -4.20 -3.25 -15.83
CA LEU A 75 -5.46 -3.72 -16.39
C LEU A 75 -6.20 -2.59 -17.12
N ALA A 76 -6.27 -1.40 -16.50
CA ALA A 76 -6.91 -0.24 -17.09
C ALA A 76 -6.18 0.27 -18.35
N ALA A 77 -4.85 0.37 -18.30
CA ALA A 77 -4.05 0.80 -19.45
C ALA A 77 -4.15 -0.19 -20.62
N TYR A 78 -4.12 -1.50 -20.33
CA TYR A 78 -4.25 -2.55 -21.33
C TYR A 78 -5.64 -2.54 -21.99
N LEU A 79 -6.72 -2.46 -21.20
CA LEU A 79 -8.08 -2.34 -21.71
C LEU A 79 -8.25 -1.06 -22.55
N PHE A 80 -7.71 0.07 -22.08
CA PHE A 80 -7.78 1.33 -22.81
C PHE A 80 -7.06 1.26 -24.17
N GLN A 81 -5.89 0.63 -24.21
CA GLN A 81 -5.16 0.46 -25.47
C GLN A 81 -5.84 -0.52 -26.41
N LEU A 82 -6.44 -1.59 -25.87
CA LEU A 82 -7.15 -2.58 -26.69
C LEU A 82 -8.38 -1.97 -27.39
N PHE A 83 -9.16 -1.14 -26.67
CA PHE A 83 -10.43 -0.63 -27.19
C PHE A 83 -10.37 0.74 -27.85
N LEU A 84 -9.42 1.62 -27.46
CA LEU A 84 -9.48 3.04 -27.84
C LEU A 84 -8.22 3.56 -28.54
N TRP A 85 -7.06 2.92 -28.36
CA TRP A 85 -5.79 3.44 -28.90
C TRP A 85 -5.11 2.53 -29.95
N GLY A 86 -5.33 1.21 -29.90
CA GLY A 86 -4.91 0.24 -30.92
C GLY A 86 -3.42 0.32 -31.26
N THR A 87 -2.54 -0.16 -30.39
CA THR A 87 -1.08 -0.10 -30.59
C THR A 87 -0.44 -1.48 -30.47
N ASP A 88 0.46 -1.84 -31.38
CA ASP A 88 1.22 -3.11 -31.32
C ASP A 88 2.09 -3.24 -30.04
N TRP A 89 2.46 -2.10 -29.47
CA TRP A 89 3.23 -2.00 -28.22
C TRP A 89 2.37 -1.96 -26.96
N ALA A 90 1.07 -2.31 -27.05
CA ALA A 90 0.12 -2.18 -25.96
C ALA A 90 0.61 -2.86 -24.67
N LEU A 91 1.14 -4.08 -24.76
CA LEU A 91 1.56 -4.81 -23.56
C LEU A 91 2.70 -4.11 -22.80
N LEU A 92 3.69 -3.58 -23.53
CA LEU A 92 4.86 -2.88 -22.97
C LEU A 92 4.48 -1.51 -22.41
N LEU A 93 3.63 -0.75 -23.12
CA LEU A 93 3.14 0.53 -22.65
C LEU A 93 2.23 0.38 -21.43
N ALA A 94 1.32 -0.60 -21.43
CA ALA A 94 0.47 -0.90 -20.29
C ALA A 94 1.31 -1.29 -19.07
N LEU A 95 2.40 -2.06 -19.26
CA LEU A 95 3.33 -2.40 -18.18
C LEU A 95 4.07 -1.17 -17.64
N ALA A 96 4.55 -0.28 -18.52
CA ALA A 96 5.23 0.95 -18.10
C ALA A 96 4.29 1.90 -17.32
N LEU A 97 3.06 2.07 -17.80
CA LEU A 97 2.03 2.89 -17.13
C LEU A 97 1.55 2.24 -15.83
N GLY A 98 1.39 0.92 -15.83
CA GLY A 98 1.11 0.13 -14.62
C GLY A 98 2.23 0.26 -13.58
N ALA A 99 3.49 0.23 -14.00
CA ALA A 99 4.64 0.46 -13.13
C ALA A 99 4.66 1.89 -12.56
N ALA A 100 4.35 2.91 -13.37
CA ALA A 100 4.21 4.29 -12.89
C ALA A 100 3.09 4.42 -11.84
N CYS A 101 1.95 3.76 -12.07
CA CYS A 101 0.86 3.67 -11.10
C CYS A 101 1.28 2.93 -9.81
N GLY A 102 1.99 1.81 -9.96
CA GLY A 102 2.57 1.06 -8.85
C GLY A 102 3.50 1.91 -8.00
N LEU A 103 4.41 2.67 -8.61
CA LEU A 103 5.32 3.59 -7.92
C LEU A 103 4.58 4.67 -7.14
N GLY A 104 3.50 5.24 -7.71
CA GLY A 104 2.60 6.15 -6.98
C GLY A 104 1.94 5.47 -5.77
N GLY A 105 1.47 4.22 -5.95
CA GLY A 105 0.91 3.41 -4.87
C GLY A 105 1.90 3.10 -3.76
N MET A 106 3.17 2.87 -4.11
CA MET A 106 4.25 2.65 -3.17
C MET A 106 4.61 3.92 -2.39
N ALA A 107 4.65 5.08 -3.07
CA ALA A 107 5.00 6.36 -2.47
C ALA A 107 4.01 6.79 -1.38
N THR A 108 2.72 6.47 -1.56
CA THR A 108 1.65 6.82 -0.62
C THR A 108 1.27 5.72 0.35
N GLY A 109 1.57 4.47 0.01
CA GLY A 109 1.39 3.35 0.90
C GLY A 109 2.22 3.61 2.15
N LYS A 110 1.53 3.88 3.26
CA LYS A 110 2.13 4.36 4.50
C LYS A 110 3.33 3.49 4.82
N PHE A 111 4.52 4.08 4.83
CA PHE A 111 5.72 3.42 5.36
C PHE A 111 5.38 2.96 6.78
N GLY A 112 5.04 1.68 6.90
CA GLY A 112 4.51 1.06 8.10
C GLY A 112 5.42 1.26 9.30
N LYS A 113 6.69 1.63 9.07
CA LYS A 113 7.66 2.04 10.09
C LYS A 113 7.12 3.07 11.08
N LYS A 114 6.42 4.14 10.68
CA LYS A 114 5.92 5.14 11.65
C LYS A 114 4.79 4.61 12.53
N ARG A 115 3.91 3.75 11.99
CA ARG A 115 2.78 3.16 12.73
C ARG A 115 3.21 1.93 13.55
N ALA A 116 4.12 1.12 13.01
CA ALA A 116 4.79 0.03 13.71
C ALA A 116 5.69 0.57 14.83
N MET A 117 6.41 1.68 14.63
CA MET A 117 7.10 2.38 15.72
C MET A 117 6.13 2.91 16.76
N ARG A 118 4.97 3.47 16.37
CA ARG A 118 3.96 3.90 17.36
C ARG A 118 3.36 2.72 18.13
N LEU A 119 3.13 1.58 17.47
CA LEU A 119 2.68 0.33 18.09
C LEU A 119 3.77 -0.29 18.98
N ALA A 120 5.04 -0.25 18.57
CA ALA A 120 6.18 -0.66 19.39
C ALA A 120 6.44 0.31 20.56
N ALA A 121 6.12 1.59 20.39
CA ALA A 121 6.22 2.60 21.45
C ALA A 121 5.12 2.46 22.50
N THR A 122 3.94 1.93 22.10
CA THR A 122 2.82 1.62 22.99
C THR A 122 2.83 0.17 23.49
N ALA A 123 3.68 -0.69 22.93
CA ALA A 123 3.90 -2.03 23.46
C ALA A 123 4.50 -1.94 24.88
N PRO A 124 4.01 -2.75 25.83
CA PRO A 124 4.47 -2.67 27.21
C PRO A 124 5.94 -3.10 27.29
N LYS A 125 6.87 -2.13 27.38
CA LYS A 125 8.32 -2.38 27.45
C LYS A 125 8.74 -3.24 28.65
N MET A 126 7.88 -3.38 29.65
CA MET A 126 8.13 -4.14 30.88
C MET A 126 6.87 -4.90 31.27
N ARG A 127 7.03 -6.13 31.75
CA ARG A 127 5.98 -6.90 32.44
C ARG A 127 6.20 -6.79 33.95
N ARG A 128 5.14 -7.01 34.74
CA ARG A 128 5.28 -7.20 36.19
C ARG A 128 5.44 -8.67 36.50
N CYS A 129 6.28 -9.00 37.47
CA CYS A 129 6.33 -10.36 38.02
C CYS A 129 4.99 -10.67 38.70
N GLN A 130 4.36 -11.80 38.35
CA GLN A 130 3.08 -12.18 38.94
C GLN A 130 3.17 -12.56 40.43
N ARG A 131 4.37 -12.87 40.94
CA ARG A 131 4.59 -13.18 42.37
C ARG A 131 4.85 -11.94 43.24
N CYS A 132 5.73 -11.04 42.82
CA CYS A 132 6.18 -9.91 43.65
C CYS A 132 5.84 -8.52 43.08
N GLY A 133 5.24 -8.42 41.90
CA GLY A 133 4.87 -7.15 41.28
C GLY A 133 6.04 -6.33 40.71
N ALA A 134 7.30 -6.75 40.92
CA ALA A 134 8.47 -6.05 40.39
C ALA A 134 8.43 -5.94 38.86
N ARG A 135 8.85 -4.78 38.32
CA ARG A 135 8.96 -4.57 36.87
C ARG A 135 10.16 -5.37 36.34
N VAL A 136 9.93 -6.19 35.32
CA VAL A 136 10.92 -7.05 34.67
C VAL A 136 10.83 -6.88 33.16
N GLY A 137 11.96 -7.04 32.47
CA GLY A 137 11.98 -7.03 31.02
C GLY A 137 11.13 -8.15 30.41
N LEU A 138 10.57 -7.91 29.22
CA LEU A 138 9.78 -8.88 28.45
C LEU A 138 10.52 -10.19 28.14
N VAL A 139 11.85 -10.19 28.14
CA VAL A 139 12.67 -11.37 27.80
C VAL A 139 13.31 -12.00 29.05
N ALA A 140 13.08 -11.43 30.24
CA ALA A 140 13.72 -11.90 31.47
C ALA A 140 13.17 -13.27 31.90
N LYS A 141 14.00 -14.32 31.87
CA LYS A 141 13.61 -15.67 32.32
C LYS A 141 13.41 -15.79 33.83
N ARG A 142 14.03 -14.90 34.62
CA ARG A 142 13.91 -14.85 36.09
C ARG A 142 13.66 -13.42 36.56
N CYS A 143 12.89 -13.29 37.65
CA CYS A 143 12.71 -12.00 38.31
C CYS A 143 13.97 -11.60 39.07
N TRP A 144 14.41 -10.34 38.95
CA TRP A 144 15.57 -9.85 39.68
C TRP A 144 15.35 -9.75 41.20
N SER A 145 14.10 -9.54 41.64
CA SER A 145 13.73 -9.40 43.06
C SER A 145 13.45 -10.76 43.73
N CYS A 146 12.47 -11.52 43.24
CA CYS A 146 12.07 -12.77 43.89
C CYS A 146 12.74 -14.03 43.32
N ARG A 147 13.61 -13.88 42.31
CA ARG A 147 14.26 -14.99 41.56
C ARG A 147 13.33 -16.03 40.96
N ALA A 148 12.01 -15.83 41.02
CA ALA A 148 11.02 -16.73 40.47
C ALA A 148 11.13 -16.79 38.94
N TRP A 149 10.83 -17.96 38.40
CA TRP A 149 10.79 -18.21 36.97
C TRP A 149 9.58 -17.48 36.34
N LEU A 150 9.78 -16.84 35.19
CA LEU A 150 8.74 -16.11 34.47
C LEU A 150 8.37 -16.90 33.20
N PRO A 151 7.07 -17.22 32.98
CA PRO A 151 6.66 -17.92 31.78
C PRO A 151 6.90 -17.08 30.50
N PRO A 152 7.26 -17.71 29.37
CA PRO A 152 7.35 -17.03 28.08
C PRO A 152 5.94 -16.60 27.64
N THR A 153 5.81 -15.32 27.27
CA THR A 153 4.60 -14.71 26.68
C THR A 153 4.70 -14.68 25.18
#